data_AF-W4QV48-F1
#
_entry.id   AF-W4QV48-F1
#
_cell.length_a   1.000
_cell.length_b   1.000
_cell.length_c   1.000
_cell.angle_alpha   90.00
_cell.angle_beta   90.00
_cell.angle_gamma   90.00
#
_symmetry.space_group_name_H-M   'P 1'
#
loop_
_entity.id
_entity.type
_entity.pdbx_description
1 polymer ?
#
loop_
_entity_poly.entity_id
_entity_poly.type
_entity_poly.pdbx_seq_one_letter_code
_entity_poly.pdbx_strand_id
1 'polypeptide(L)' 'MHHDIHRLELTVVTRNEIGISLYQKMGFEIEGRKRDSLLINSEYVDEYYMSKLL' A
#
# COMPACT_ATOMS: atom_id res chain seq x y z
N MET A 1 2.36 -26.73 6.69
CA MET A 1 2.48 -26.31 5.29
C MET A 1 3.48 -25.18 5.25
N HIS A 2 4.63 -25.34 4.60
CA HIS A 2 5.53 -24.21 4.34
C HIS A 2 4.99 -23.53 3.08
N HIS A 3 4.60 -22.27 3.21
CA HIS A 3 4.25 -21.46 2.05
C HIS A 3 5.50 -20.67 1.68
N ASP A 4 6.08 -20.94 0.51
CA ASP A 4 7.23 -20.21 -0.04
C ASP A 4 6.79 -18.84 -0.54
N ILE A 5 6.38 -17.96 0.39
CA ILE A 5 5.97 -16.60 0.08
C ILE A 5 7.21 -15.73 0.12
N HIS A 6 7.60 -15.19 -1.04
CA HIS A 6 8.75 -14.30 -1.14
C HIS A 6 8.39 -12.82 -0.94
N ARG A 7 7.15 -12.43 -1.27
CA ARG A 7 6.72 -11.03 -1.33
C ARG A 7 5.27 -10.88 -0.91
N LEU A 8 5.02 -9.85 -0.12
CA LEU A 8 3.69 -9.32 0.18
C LEU A 8 3.54 -7.95 -0.48
N GLU A 9 2.37 -7.66 -1.00
CA GLU A 9 2.05 -6.37 -1.62
C GLU A 9 0.66 -5.87 -1.22
N LEU A 10 0.51 -4.56 -1.21
CA LEU A 10 -0.74 -3.87 -0.91
C LEU A 10 -0.81 -2.51 -1.60
N THR A 11 -2.02 -1.96 -1.68
CA THR A 11 -2.23 -0.54 -1.91
C THR A 11 -2.89 0.12 -0.71
N VAL A 12 -2.61 1.41 -0.52
CA VAL A 12 -3.23 2.23 0.53
C VAL A 12 -3.49 3.63 0.01
N VAL A 13 -4.70 4.17 0.25
CA VAL A 13 -5.03 5.55 -0.10
C VAL A 13 -4.01 6.50 0.53
N THR A 14 -3.43 7.43 -0.24
CA THR A 14 -2.32 8.28 0.23
C THR A 14 -2.71 9.18 1.41
N ARG A 15 -4.01 9.44 1.60
CA ARG A 15 -4.58 10.21 2.72
C ARG A 15 -4.71 9.41 4.02
N ASN A 16 -4.58 8.07 3.96
CA ASN A 16 -4.62 7.22 5.15
C ASN A 16 -3.23 7.13 5.80
N GLU A 17 -2.81 8.24 6.40
CA GLU A 17 -1.49 8.38 7.04
C GLU A 17 -1.26 7.34 8.14
N ILE A 18 -2.31 6.97 8.88
CA ILE A 18 -2.25 5.94 9.93
C ILE A 18 -1.94 4.58 9.32
N GLY A 19 -2.63 4.20 8.24
CA GLY A 19 -2.38 2.95 7.52
C GLY A 19 -0.96 2.89 6.95
N ILE A 20 -0.52 3.99 6.32
CA ILE A 20 0.84 4.09 5.76
C ILE A 20 1.90 3.90 6.86
N SER A 21 1.76 4.61 7.99
CA SER A 21 2.71 4.48 9.12
C SER A 21 2.72 3.07 9.70
N LEU A 22 1.57 2.41 9.81
CA LEU A 22 1.47 1.03 10.25
C LEU A 22 2.25 0.10 9.32
N TYR A 23 2.02 0.19 8.00
CA TYR A 23 2.69 -0.68 7.04
C TYR A 23 4.21 -0.44 6.98
N GLN A 24 4.65 0.81 7.05
CA GLN A 24 6.07 1.15 7.16
C GLN A 24 6.71 0.52 8.42
N LYS A 25 6.05 0.61 9.58
CA LYS A 25 6.51 -0.04 10.82
C LYS A 25 6.57 -1.55 10.71
N MET A 26 5.72 -2.15 9.89
CA MET A 26 5.72 -3.59 9.60
C MET A 26 6.80 -4.01 8.59
N GLY A 27 7.54 -3.05 8.02
CA GLY A 27 8.62 -3.30 7.06
C GLY A 27 8.18 -3.28 5.60
N PHE A 28 7.03 -2.66 5.29
CA PHE A 28 6.65 -2.39 3.90
C PHE A 28 7.28 -1.08 3.41
N GLU A 29 7.70 -1.06 2.15
CA GLU A 29 8.26 0.11 1.47
C GLU A 29 7.31 0.63 0.39
N ILE A 30 7.32 1.95 0.15
CA ILE A 30 6.54 2.57 -0.94
C ILE A 30 7.33 2.41 -2.23
N GLU A 31 6.74 1.74 -3.23
CA GLU A 31 7.35 1.53 -4.54
C GLU A 31 6.83 2.51 -5.60
N GLY A 32 5.66 3.11 -5.36
CA GLY A 32 5.09 4.05 -6.31
C GLY A 32 3.77 4.65 -5.86
N ARG A 33 3.30 5.64 -6.61
CA ARG A 33 2.02 6.31 -6.43
C ARG A 33 1.16 6.11 -7.67
N LYS A 34 0.00 5.49 -7.48
CA LYS A 34 -1.05 5.40 -8.50
C LYS A 34 -1.91 6.65 -8.37
N ARG A 35 -1.85 7.52 -9.37
CA ARG A 35 -2.61 8.79 -9.39
C ARG A 35 -4.04 8.54 -9.83
N ASP A 36 -5.00 9.18 -9.16
CA ASP A 36 -6.43 9.11 -9.45
C ASP A 36 -6.95 7.66 -9.62
N SER A 37 -6.44 6.73 -8.80
CA SER A 37 -6.66 5.30 -9.01
C SER A 37 -7.94 4.75 -8.41
N LEU A 38 -8.54 5.47 -7.45
CA LEU A 38 -9.82 5.13 -6.85
C LEU A 38 -10.79 6.31 -6.96
N LEU A 39 -12.07 6.00 -7.18
CA LEU A 39 -13.17 6.97 -7.08
C LEU A 39 -13.90 6.73 -5.74
N ILE A 40 -13.75 7.65 -4.79
CA ILE A 40 -14.38 7.58 -3.47
C ILE A 40 -15.19 8.86 -3.26
N ASN A 41 -16.48 8.73 -2.95
CA ASN A 41 -17.38 9.88 -2.76
C ASN A 41 -17.31 10.91 -3.91
N SER A 42 -17.27 10.42 -5.15
CA SER A 42 -17.15 11.23 -6.38
C SER A 42 -15.83 12.01 -6.52
N GLU A 43 -14.82 11.71 -5.71
CA GLU A 43 -13.48 12.28 -5.81
C GLU A 43 -12.47 11.19 -6.22
N TYR A 44 -11.60 11.53 -7.16
CA TYR A 44 -10.45 10.68 -7.47
C TYR A 44 -9.40 10.84 -6.39
N VAL A 45 -8.90 9.71 -5.89
CA VAL A 45 -7.86 9.67 -4.86
C VAL A 45 -6.72 8.77 -5.27
N ASP A 46 -5.53 9.15 -4.82
CA ASP A 46 -4.30 8.43 -5.08
C ASP A 46 -4.13 7.26 -4.10
N GLU A 47 -3.38 6.26 -4.54
CA GLU A 47 -2.90 5.17 -3.70
C GLU A 47 -1.37 5.07 -3.76
N TYR A 48 -0.76 4.68 -2.65
CA TYR A 48 0.60 4.13 -2.66
C TYR A 48 0.54 2.64 -2.96
N TYR A 49 1.43 2.17 -3.84
CA TYR A 49 1.77 0.76 -3.96
C TYR A 49 2.92 0.47 -3.00
N MET A 50 2.74 -0.54 -2.14
CA MET A 50 3.72 -0.89 -1.13
C MET A 50 4.02 -2.38 -1.14
N SER A 51 5.23 -2.76 -0.76
CA SER A 51 5.65 -4.15 -0.70
C SER A 51 6.54 -4.46 0.49
N LYS A 52 6.57 -5.73 0.88
CA LYS A 52 7.53 -6.28 1.84
C LYS A 52 8.06 -7.61 1.31
N LEU A 53 9.38 -7.74 1.25
CA LEU A 53 10.05 -9.00 0.98
C LEU A 53 10.19 -9.79 2.30
N LEU A 54 9.98 -11.11 2.27
CA LEU A 54 9.99 -12.00 3.44
C LEU A 54 11.28 -12.83 3.54
#